data_AF-Q5EEQ4-F1
#
_entry.id   AF-Q5EEQ4-F1
#
_cell.length_a   1.000
_cell.length_b   1.000
_cell.length_c   1.000
_cell.angle_alpha   90.00
_cell.angle_beta   90.00
_cell.angle_gamma   90.00
#
_symmetry.space_group_name_H-M   'P 1'
#
loop_
_entity.id
_entity.type
_entity.pdbx_description
1 polymer ?
#
loop_
_entity_poly.entity_id
_entity_poly.type
_entity_poly.pdbx_seq_one_letter_code
_entity_poly.pdbx_strand_id
1 'polypeptide(L)'
;PGVASHWYPSDLVERAKVHSVLDWHHANLRRGSVGVIVNNVMLPLNGVPSNPKAAEEAETTLEKALTVLETFWLKDGPFLAGRSQPSIADLNLVSEVMELELLSEELHDRILSPYKKVLQWVEDTKS
;
A
#
# COMPACT_ATOMS: atom_id res chain seq x y z
N PRO A 1 -27.18 -8.47 -10.85
CA PRO A 1 -26.01 -9.04 -10.14
C PRO A 1 -25.59 -8.11 -9.00
N GLY A 2 -25.52 -8.61 -7.76
CA GLY A 2 -25.10 -7.83 -6.60
C GLY A 2 -23.59 -7.93 -6.34
N VAL A 3 -23.01 -6.90 -5.72
CA VAL A 3 -21.62 -6.95 -5.23
C VAL A 3 -21.55 -7.89 -4.02
N ALA A 4 -20.52 -8.74 -3.96
CA ALA A 4 -20.32 -9.66 -2.84
C ALA A 4 -20.12 -8.91 -1.52
N SER A 5 -20.73 -9.39 -0.43
CA SER A 5 -20.80 -8.66 0.85
C SER A 5 -19.45 -8.45 1.53
N HIS A 6 -18.44 -9.28 1.24
CA HIS A 6 -17.11 -9.14 1.82
C HIS A 6 -16.41 -7.84 1.36
N TRP A 7 -16.69 -7.35 0.15
CA TRP A 7 -16.09 -6.12 -0.35
C TRP A 7 -16.39 -4.91 0.55
N TYR A 8 -17.62 -4.85 1.07
CA TYR A 8 -18.05 -3.80 1.98
C TYR A 8 -19.09 -4.33 2.98
N PRO A 9 -18.66 -4.86 4.14
CA PRO A 9 -19.53 -5.56 5.09
C PRO A 9 -20.69 -4.70 5.60
N SER A 10 -21.85 -5.31 5.83
CA SER A 10 -22.99 -4.66 6.49
C SER A 10 -22.89 -4.63 8.01
N ASP A 11 -22.17 -5.59 8.60
CA ASP A 11 -21.85 -5.57 10.01
C ASP A 11 -21.02 -4.34 10.37
N LEU A 12 -21.43 -3.63 11.44
CA LEU A 12 -20.84 -2.35 11.79
C LEU A 12 -19.41 -2.48 12.31
N VAL A 13 -19.09 -3.57 13.02
CA VAL A 13 -17.75 -3.79 13.57
C VAL A 13 -16.79 -4.13 12.45
N GLU A 14 -17.19 -5.02 11.53
CA GLU A 14 -16.36 -5.37 10.37
C GLU A 14 -16.17 -4.18 9.41
N ARG A 15 -17.22 -3.37 9.21
CA ARG A 15 -17.10 -2.14 8.41
C ARG A 15 -16.16 -1.11 9.06
N ALA A 16 -16.22 -0.94 10.38
CA ALA A 16 -15.32 -0.04 11.09
C ALA A 16 -13.85 -0.44 10.96
N LYS A 17 -13.55 -1.74 10.93
CA LYS A 17 -12.19 -2.25 10.65
C LYS A 17 -11.73 -1.93 9.23
N VAL A 18 -12.62 -2.04 8.23
CA VAL A 18 -12.30 -1.64 6.84
C VAL A 18 -12.03 -0.14 6.77
N HIS A 19 -12.86 0.67 7.43
CA HIS A 19 -12.68 2.12 7.48
C HIS A 19 -11.40 2.53 8.19
N SER A 20 -10.98 1.85 9.27
CA SER A 20 -9.73 2.21 9.95
C SER A 20 -8.49 2.02 9.08
N VAL A 21 -8.47 0.99 8.23
CA VAL A 21 -7.42 0.77 7.23
C VAL A 21 -7.45 1.87 6.17
N LEU A 22 -8.64 2.20 5.65
CA LEU A 22 -8.81 3.26 4.66
C LEU A 22 -8.42 4.62 5.23
N ASP A 23 -8.81 4.99 6.45
CA ASP A 23 -8.40 6.27 7.03
C ASP A 23 -6.88 6.33 7.26
N TRP A 24 -6.28 5.21 7.66
CA TRP A 24 -4.85 5.12 7.90
C TRP A 24 -4.00 5.31 6.64
N HIS A 25 -4.38 4.75 5.48
CA HIS A 25 -3.48 4.73 4.32
C HIS A 25 -3.17 6.12 3.76
N HIS A 26 -4.14 7.04 3.74
CA HIS A 26 -3.99 8.39 3.15
C HIS A 26 -2.80 9.17 3.74
N ALA A 27 -2.63 9.12 5.05
CA ALA A 27 -1.57 9.85 5.75
C ALA A 27 -0.25 9.07 5.87
N ASN A 28 -0.25 7.79 5.48
CA ASN A 28 0.86 6.86 5.63
C ASN A 28 1.30 6.31 4.27
N LEU A 29 0.73 5.17 3.85
CA LEU A 29 1.12 4.46 2.63
C LEU A 29 1.09 5.37 1.39
N ARG A 30 -0.06 6.00 1.12
CA ARG A 30 -0.23 6.91 -0.02
C ARG A 30 0.77 8.05 -0.03
N ARG A 31 1.00 8.65 1.14
CA ARG A 31 1.91 9.79 1.27
C ARG A 31 3.34 9.39 0.92
N GLY A 32 3.77 8.22 1.39
CA GLY A 32 5.10 7.66 1.06
C GLY A 32 5.21 7.26 -0.41
N SER A 33 4.28 6.44 -0.92
CA SER A 33 4.34 5.91 -2.29
C SER A 33 4.31 7.01 -3.33
N VAL A 34 3.36 7.96 -3.23
CA VAL A 34 3.26 9.08 -4.17
C VAL A 34 4.53 9.94 -4.12
N GLY A 35 5.09 10.18 -2.93
CA GLY A 35 6.33 10.95 -2.80
C GLY A 35 7.51 10.27 -3.51
N VAL A 36 7.63 8.95 -3.40
CA VAL A 36 8.66 8.16 -4.09
C VAL A 36 8.45 8.20 -5.60
N ILE A 37 7.23 7.95 -6.09
CA ILE A 37 6.91 7.98 -7.52
C ILE A 37 7.14 9.37 -8.12
N VAL A 38 6.72 10.43 -7.44
CA VAL A 38 6.88 11.79 -7.94
C VAL A 38 8.37 12.14 -8.10
N ASN A 39 9.19 11.85 -7.09
CA ASN A 39 10.60 12.23 -7.10
C ASN A 39 11.47 11.35 -8.01
N ASN A 40 11.15 10.07 -8.16
CA ASN A 40 11.99 9.13 -8.92
C ASN A 40 11.50 8.90 -10.36
N VAL A 41 10.22 9.14 -10.65
CA VAL A 41 9.61 8.84 -11.95
C VAL A 41 9.04 10.11 -12.57
N MET A 42 8.05 10.75 -11.93
CA MET A 42 7.28 11.82 -12.58
C MET A 42 8.11 13.09 -12.84
N LEU A 43 8.89 13.57 -11.87
CA LEU A 43 9.72 14.77 -12.06
C LEU A 43 10.77 14.55 -13.16
N PRO A 44 11.59 13.48 -13.13
CA PRO A 44 12.53 13.19 -14.21
C PRO A 44 11.87 13.05 -15.59
N LEU A 45 10.73 12.36 -15.70
CA LEU A 45 10.00 12.22 -16.96
C LEU A 45 9.55 13.57 -17.54
N ASN A 46 9.31 14.57 -16.69
CA ASN A 46 8.94 15.93 -17.09
C ASN A 46 10.15 16.87 -17.21
N GLY A 47 11.38 16.35 -17.17
CA GLY A 47 12.61 17.15 -17.25
C GLY A 47 12.89 18.01 -16.02
N VAL A 48 12.20 17.76 -14.90
CA VAL A 48 12.40 18.45 -13.63
C VAL A 48 13.33 17.61 -12.76
N PRO A 49 14.41 18.18 -12.19
CA PRO A 49 15.28 17.43 -11.30
C PRO A 49 14.53 16.98 -10.04
N SER A 50 14.85 15.78 -9.58
CA SER A 50 14.38 15.26 -8.29
C SER A 50 14.83 16.16 -7.14
N ASN A 51 14.06 16.20 -6.05
CA ASN A 51 14.48 16.83 -4.80
C ASN A 51 14.98 15.73 -3.85
N PRO A 52 16.31 15.60 -3.62
CA PRO A 52 16.87 14.49 -2.84
C PRO A 52 16.33 14.42 -1.42
N LYS A 53 16.12 15.57 -0.77
CA LYS A 53 15.58 15.62 0.60
C LYS A 53 14.13 15.14 0.64
N ALA A 54 13.31 15.58 -0.32
CA ALA A 54 11.92 15.14 -0.40
C ALA A 54 11.81 13.66 -0.77
N ALA A 55 12.71 13.15 -1.60
CA ALA A 55 12.79 11.73 -1.94
C ALA A 55 13.13 10.88 -0.70
N GLU A 56 14.15 11.26 0.06
CA GLU A 56 14.54 10.58 1.31
C GLU A 56 13.44 10.61 2.37
N GLU A 57 12.75 11.74 2.55
CA GLU A 57 11.60 11.86 3.46
C GLU A 57 10.42 10.97 3.02
N ALA A 58 10.18 10.87 1.71
CA ALA A 58 9.14 10.02 1.15
C ALA A 58 9.46 8.52 1.33
N GLU A 59 10.70 8.11 1.05
CA GLU A 59 11.17 6.75 1.29
C GLU A 59 11.06 6.38 2.77
N THR A 60 11.52 7.24 3.68
CA THR A 60 11.40 7.02 5.13
C THR A 60 9.93 6.87 5.56
N THR A 61 9.02 7.64 4.95
CA THR A 61 7.58 7.54 5.21
C THR A 61 7.01 6.21 4.69
N LEU A 62 7.41 5.81 3.49
CA LEU A 62 6.99 4.57 2.86
C LEU A 62 7.49 3.34 3.64
N GLU A 63 8.76 3.31 4.05
CA GLU A 63 9.33 2.23 4.86
C GLU A 63 8.58 2.05 6.19
N LYS A 64 8.22 3.16 6.86
CA LYS A 64 7.39 3.11 8.07
C LYS A 64 6.01 2.54 7.78
N ALA A 65 5.37 2.96 6.69
CA ALA A 65 4.04 2.48 6.30
C ALA A 65 4.07 0.99 5.94
N LEU A 66 5.04 0.54 5.14
CA LEU A 66 5.23 -0.87 4.78
C LEU A 66 5.51 -1.74 6.01
N THR A 67 6.30 -1.22 6.96
CA THR A 67 6.54 -1.92 8.24
C THR A 67 5.24 -2.11 9.02
N VAL A 68 4.39 -1.09 9.11
CA VAL A 68 3.07 -1.21 9.77
C VAL A 68 2.14 -2.13 8.98
N LEU A 69 2.18 -2.10 7.65
CA LEU A 69 1.39 -3.01 6.80
C LEU A 69 1.76 -4.47 7.09
N GLU A 70 3.05 -4.80 7.07
CA GLU A 70 3.61 -6.13 7.32
C GLU A 70 3.34 -6.64 8.76
N THR A 71 3.53 -5.77 9.76
CA THR A 71 3.58 -6.19 11.18
C THR A 71 2.27 -6.02 11.94
N PHE A 72 1.39 -5.14 11.46
CA PHE A 72 0.12 -4.82 12.11
C PHE A 72 -1.07 -5.21 11.23
N TRP A 73 -1.20 -4.64 10.03
CA TRP A 73 -2.41 -4.84 9.22
C TRP A 73 -2.52 -6.23 8.61
N LEU A 74 -1.38 -6.86 8.27
CA LEU A 74 -1.25 -8.23 7.74
C LEU A 74 -0.74 -9.21 8.81
N LYS A 75 -0.94 -8.87 10.09
CA LYS A 75 -0.48 -9.71 11.20
C LYS A 75 -1.28 -11.01 11.30
N ASP A 76 -2.60 -10.90 11.32
CA ASP A 76 -3.50 -11.95 11.80
C ASP A 76 -4.26 -12.69 10.69
N GLY A 77 -3.98 -12.41 9.41
CA GLY A 77 -4.66 -13.04 8.28
C GLY A 77 -4.07 -12.67 6.92
N PRO A 78 -4.54 -13.32 5.83
CA PRO A 78 -4.07 -13.06 4.47
C PRO A 78 -4.50 -11.68 3.94
N PHE A 79 -5.59 -11.11 4.46
CA PHE A 79 -6.09 -9.79 4.07
C PHE A 79 -6.10 -8.81 5.24
N LEU A 80 -6.17 -7.52 4.91
CA LEU A 80 -6.06 -6.43 5.86
C LEU A 80 -7.09 -6.54 6.98
N ALA A 81 -6.68 -6.09 8.17
CA ALA A 81 -7.47 -6.19 9.42
C ALA A 81 -7.81 -7.64 9.84
N GLY A 82 -6.94 -8.60 9.49
CA GLY A 82 -7.04 -10.00 9.92
C GLY A 82 -8.19 -10.75 9.25
N ARG A 83 -8.58 -10.34 8.04
CA ARG A 83 -9.73 -10.88 7.34
C ARG A 83 -9.36 -12.12 6.51
N SER A 84 -10.32 -13.04 6.36
CA SER A 84 -10.18 -14.23 5.51
C SER A 84 -10.57 -14.03 4.05
N GLN A 85 -11.23 -12.91 3.75
CA GLN A 85 -11.65 -12.50 2.41
C GLN A 85 -11.32 -11.01 2.22
N PRO A 86 -10.91 -10.61 1.01
CA PRO A 86 -10.50 -9.24 0.75
C PRO A 86 -11.68 -8.27 0.90
N SER A 87 -11.35 -6.99 0.99
CA SER A 87 -12.28 -5.90 1.11
C SER A 87 -11.91 -4.77 0.15
N ILE A 88 -12.73 -3.74 0.09
CA ILE A 88 -12.40 -2.54 -0.66
C ILE A 88 -11.10 -1.88 -0.16
N ALA A 89 -10.72 -2.07 1.11
CA ALA A 89 -9.45 -1.59 1.62
C ALA A 89 -8.27 -2.31 0.96
N ASP A 90 -8.37 -3.63 0.77
CA ASP A 90 -7.33 -4.42 0.11
C ASP A 90 -7.11 -3.93 -1.33
N LEU A 91 -8.18 -3.76 -2.11
CA LEU A 91 -8.09 -3.24 -3.48
C LEU A 91 -7.44 -1.86 -3.54
N ASN A 92 -7.82 -0.95 -2.63
CA ASN A 92 -7.25 0.40 -2.61
C ASN A 92 -5.75 0.34 -2.30
N LEU A 93 -5.34 -0.32 -1.22
CA LEU A 93 -3.95 -0.29 -0.80
C LEU A 93 -3.05 -1.13 -1.72
N VAL A 94 -3.53 -2.25 -2.29
CA VAL A 94 -2.77 -3.02 -3.29
C VAL A 94 -2.49 -2.16 -4.51
N SER A 95 -3.46 -1.37 -4.98
CA SER A 95 -3.22 -0.47 -6.11
C SER A 95 -2.09 0.52 -5.85
N GLU A 96 -1.95 1.03 -4.62
CA GLU A 96 -0.86 1.94 -4.24
C GLU A 96 0.50 1.25 -4.16
N VAL A 97 0.54 -0.01 -3.75
CA VAL A 97 1.78 -0.80 -3.76
C VAL A 97 2.18 -1.14 -5.19
N MET A 98 1.23 -1.51 -6.05
CA MET A 98 1.48 -1.79 -7.46
C MET A 98 1.97 -0.56 -8.24
N GLU A 99 1.59 0.66 -7.86
CA GLU A 99 2.16 1.88 -8.46
C GLU A 99 3.70 1.94 -8.33
N LEU A 100 4.29 1.28 -7.32
CA LEU A 100 5.74 1.20 -7.14
C LEU A 100 6.43 0.38 -8.24
N GLU A 101 5.70 -0.44 -9.01
CA GLU A 101 6.21 -1.16 -10.19
C GLU A 101 6.70 -0.19 -11.29
N LEU A 102 6.36 1.10 -11.21
CA LEU A 102 6.89 2.15 -12.09
C LEU A 102 8.35 2.53 -11.79
N LEU A 103 8.90 2.12 -10.65
CA LEU A 103 10.30 2.38 -10.28
C LEU A 103 11.26 1.51 -11.10
N SER A 104 12.56 1.83 -11.05
CA SER A 104 13.56 0.88 -11.53
C SER A 104 13.52 -0.40 -10.71
N GLU A 105 13.82 -1.53 -11.34
CA GLU A 105 13.86 -2.85 -10.68
C GLU A 105 14.72 -2.84 -9.41
N GLU A 106 15.91 -2.22 -9.47
CA GLU A 106 16.80 -2.07 -8.32
C GLU A 106 16.15 -1.33 -7.15
N LEU A 107 15.44 -0.22 -7.43
CA LEU A 107 14.82 0.59 -6.41
C LEU A 107 13.57 -0.07 -5.84
N HIS A 108 12.75 -0.65 -6.72
CA HIS A 108 11.57 -1.43 -6.35
C HIS A 108 11.95 -2.58 -5.41
N ASP A 109 12.96 -3.36 -5.77
CA ASP A 109 13.40 -4.52 -4.98
C ASP A 109 14.04 -4.10 -3.66
N ARG A 110 14.83 -3.02 -3.64
CA ARG A 110 15.37 -2.46 -2.40
C ARG A 110 14.26 -2.09 -1.41
N ILE A 111 13.19 -1.50 -1.90
CA ILE A 111 12.08 -1.03 -1.06
C ILE A 111 11.19 -2.19 -0.62
N LEU A 112 10.78 -3.08 -1.53
CA LEU A 112 9.72 -4.06 -1.25
C LEU A 112 10.20 -5.44 -0.81
N SER A 113 11.40 -5.89 -1.21
CA SER A 113 11.89 -7.23 -0.85
C SER A 113 11.95 -7.56 0.66
N PRO A 114 12.10 -6.58 1.58
CA PRO A 114 12.02 -6.88 3.01
C PRO A 114 10.62 -7.27 3.50
N TYR A 115 9.56 -6.91 2.77
CA TYR A 115 8.15 -6.99 3.21
C TYR A 115 7.42 -8.17 2.55
N LYS A 116 7.76 -9.38 3.00
CA LYS A 116 7.31 -10.63 2.38
C LYS A 116 5.79 -10.83 2.47
N LYS A 117 5.15 -10.45 3.58
CA LYS A 117 3.69 -10.54 3.69
C LYS A 117 3.01 -9.52 2.81
N VAL A 118 3.56 -8.31 2.69
CA VAL A 118 3.03 -7.31 1.74
C VAL A 118 3.06 -7.86 0.32
N LEU A 119 4.18 -8.43 -0.11
CA LEU A 119 4.31 -9.04 -1.44
C LEU A 119 3.31 -10.19 -1.64
N GLN A 120 3.18 -11.09 -0.67
CA GLN A 120 2.21 -12.19 -0.75
C GLN A 120 0.76 -11.68 -0.80
N TRP A 121 0.42 -10.71 0.04
CA TRP A 121 -0.92 -10.11 0.09
C TRP A 121 -1.31 -9.42 -1.22
N VAL A 122 -0.36 -8.77 -1.90
CA VAL A 122 -0.59 -8.21 -3.24
C VAL A 122 -0.99 -9.31 -4.22
N GLU A 123 -0.26 -10.43 -4.24
CA GLU A 123 -0.57 -11.56 -5.12
C GLU A 123 -1.91 -12.24 -4.76
N ASP A 124 -2.18 -12.44 -3.47
CA ASP A 124 -3.44 -13.02 -2.98
C ASP A 124 -4.66 -12.15 -3.31
N THR A 125 -4.48 -10.83 -3.44
CA THR A 125 -5.56 -9.89 -3.80
C THR A 125 -5.80 -9.83 -5.31
N LYS A 126 -4.79 -10.17 -6.14
CA LYS A 126 -4.90 -10.21 -7.61
C LYS A 126 -5.66 -11.45 -8.13
N SER A 127 -5.66 -12.55 -7.37
CA SER A 127 -6.26 -13.85 -7.74
C SER A 127 -7.78 -13.90 -7.53
#